data_AF-A0A534V861-F1
#
_entry.id   AF-A0A534V861-F1
#
_cell.length_a   1.000
_cell.length_b   1.000
_cell.length_c   1.000
_cell.angle_alpha   90.00
_cell.angle_beta   90.00
_cell.angle_gamma   90.00
#
_symmetry.space_group_name_H-M   'P 1'
#
loop_
_entity.id
_entity.type
_entity.pdbx_description
1 polymer ?
#
loop_
_entity_poly.entity_id
_entity_poly.type
_entity_poly.pdbx_seq_one_letter_code
_entity_poly.pdbx_strand_id
1 'polypeptide(L)'
;MRLTRLTAAIALLWTVACASLESQTDFLTGRQALLRGEPDNALAYFERVARSEATFVSSSVSPRKSIWTYVGRAQYNSGRYTEARSAFEKALSHLSEDYVARLYLGLTLLRPSGARAPSNAFNLQEVTYALREGVEPKRVAALARERGVVFDLTKETEGQLQNAGADASLLNELKIIRGESAKQNKAGENQRTQGGKELTAALNGLREWLDYTVAYTAQGRFWDPAQKIRNQIQLCLKQLAARPTDWDALISNAEWVGYQLEEENDRARRDEFLERQREQRR
;
A
#
# COMPACT_ATOMS: atom_id res chain seq x y z
N MET A 1 -58.14 -1.41 4.61
CA MET A 1 -56.76 -1.78 5.01
C MET A 1 -55.76 -1.92 3.83
N ARG A 2 -55.91 -1.18 2.71
CA ARG A 2 -54.93 -1.18 1.60
C ARG A 2 -54.19 0.15 1.41
N LEU A 3 -54.64 1.25 2.03
CA LEU A 3 -54.05 2.58 1.87
C LEU A 3 -52.83 2.84 2.78
N THR A 4 -52.73 2.17 3.94
CA THR A 4 -51.63 2.35 4.89
C THR A 4 -50.34 1.59 4.52
N ARG A 5 -50.41 0.63 3.59
CA ARG A 5 -49.23 -0.09 3.08
C ARG A 5 -48.51 0.67 1.97
N LEU A 6 -49.21 1.56 1.25
CA LEU A 6 -48.63 2.36 0.17
C LEU A 6 -47.83 3.56 0.68
N THR A 7 -48.25 4.19 1.78
CA THR A 7 -47.54 5.30 2.40
C THR A 7 -46.22 4.87 3.06
N ALA A 8 -46.18 3.68 3.65
CA ALA A 8 -44.95 3.12 4.25
C ALA A 8 -43.90 2.75 3.19
N ALA A 9 -44.30 2.26 2.02
CA ALA A 9 -43.39 1.93 0.92
C ALA A 9 -42.79 3.18 0.27
N ILE A 10 -43.56 4.27 0.17
CA ILE A 10 -43.07 5.56 -0.34
C ILE A 10 -42.09 6.18 0.67
N ALA A 11 -42.37 6.17 1.97
CA ALA A 11 -41.43 6.69 2.97
C ALA A 11 -40.08 5.94 3.01
N LEU A 12 -40.07 4.61 2.78
CA LEU A 12 -38.84 3.81 2.71
C LEU A 12 -38.00 4.09 1.45
N LEU A 13 -38.63 4.48 0.33
CA LEU A 13 -37.94 4.81 -0.92
C LEU A 13 -37.26 6.19 -0.85
N TRP A 14 -37.81 7.12 -0.08
CA TRP A 14 -37.25 8.47 0.06
C TRP A 14 -36.02 8.51 0.98
N THR A 15 -35.94 7.68 2.01
CA THR A 15 -34.78 7.64 2.92
C THR A 15 -33.53 7.01 2.28
N VAL A 16 -33.70 5.99 1.45
CA VAL A 16 -32.60 5.32 0.73
C VAL A 16 -32.03 6.21 -0.38
N ALA A 17 -32.88 6.98 -1.06
CA ALA A 17 -32.45 7.89 -2.12
C ALA A 17 -31.57 9.04 -1.60
N CYS A 18 -31.85 9.61 -0.41
CA CYS A 18 -31.03 10.68 0.16
C CYS A 18 -29.65 10.20 0.61
N ALA A 19 -29.56 9.01 1.25
CA ALA A 19 -28.29 8.46 1.73
C ALA A 19 -27.29 8.22 0.58
N SER A 20 -27.77 7.68 -0.54
CA SER A 20 -26.93 7.44 -1.73
C SER A 20 -26.42 8.73 -2.40
N LEU A 21 -27.22 9.81 -2.37
CA LEU A 21 -26.80 11.11 -2.92
C LEU A 21 -25.73 11.78 -2.05
N GLU A 22 -25.87 11.69 -0.72
CA GLU A 22 -24.88 12.18 0.24
C GLU A 22 -23.56 11.40 0.12
N SER A 23 -23.62 10.06 0.11
CA SER A 23 -22.48 9.18 -0.12
C SER A 23 -21.73 9.52 -1.41
N GLN A 24 -22.46 9.78 -2.51
CA GLN A 24 -21.86 10.17 -3.79
C GLN A 24 -21.16 11.54 -3.72
N THR A 25 -21.75 12.50 -3.00
CA THR A 25 -21.20 13.85 -2.84
C THR A 25 -19.93 13.83 -1.99
N ASP A 26 -19.97 13.14 -0.85
CA ASP A 26 -18.82 12.95 0.02
C ASP A 26 -17.70 12.21 -0.73
N PHE A 27 -18.04 11.18 -1.51
CA PHE A 27 -17.09 10.46 -2.33
C PHE A 27 -16.36 11.37 -3.32
N LEU A 28 -17.09 12.20 -4.08
CA LEU A 28 -16.48 13.11 -5.06
C LEU A 28 -15.60 14.17 -4.39
N THR A 29 -16.05 14.70 -3.25
CA THR A 29 -15.28 15.69 -2.46
C THR A 29 -13.99 15.09 -1.91
N GLY A 30 -14.07 13.85 -1.40
CA GLY A 30 -12.90 13.09 -0.95
C GLY A 30 -11.90 12.85 -2.08
N ARG A 31 -12.36 12.49 -3.30
CA ARG A 31 -11.48 12.33 -4.46
C ARG A 31 -10.74 13.62 -4.81
N GLN A 32 -11.43 14.75 -4.80
CA GLN A 32 -10.81 16.04 -5.06
C GLN A 32 -9.76 16.42 -4.01
N ALA A 33 -10.03 16.17 -2.72
CA ALA A 33 -9.04 16.36 -1.67
C ALA A 33 -7.81 15.45 -1.88
N LEU A 34 -8.03 14.19 -2.27
CA LEU A 34 -6.94 13.25 -2.54
C LEU A 34 -6.07 13.69 -3.73
N LEU A 35 -6.67 14.16 -4.81
CA LEU A 35 -5.94 14.68 -5.99
C LEU A 35 -5.16 15.97 -5.68
N ARG A 36 -5.61 16.77 -4.72
CA ARG A 36 -4.90 17.96 -4.21
C ARG A 36 -3.77 17.64 -3.23
N GLY A 37 -3.57 16.38 -2.88
CA GLY A 37 -2.57 15.99 -1.90
C GLY A 37 -2.97 16.31 -0.45
N GLU A 38 -4.27 16.33 -0.15
CA GLU A 38 -4.83 16.55 1.19
C GLU A 38 -5.39 15.22 1.75
N PRO A 39 -4.54 14.24 2.12
CA PRO A 39 -5.00 12.89 2.38
C PRO A 39 -5.83 12.77 3.67
N ASP A 40 -5.58 13.57 4.70
CA ASP A 40 -6.40 13.56 5.92
C ASP A 40 -7.80 14.11 5.69
N ASN A 41 -7.92 15.19 4.90
CA ASN A 41 -9.22 15.70 4.47
C ASN A 41 -9.96 14.65 3.65
N ALA A 42 -9.28 14.04 2.67
CA ALA A 42 -9.84 12.98 1.85
C ALA A 42 -10.34 11.79 2.68
N LEU A 43 -9.55 11.36 3.67
CA LEU A 43 -9.90 10.27 4.57
C LEU A 43 -11.21 10.56 5.32
N ALA A 44 -11.37 11.77 5.87
CA ALA A 44 -12.57 12.14 6.60
C ALA A 44 -13.85 12.05 5.74
N TYR A 45 -13.78 12.40 4.45
CA TYR A 45 -14.88 12.20 3.50
C TYR A 45 -15.13 10.72 3.24
N PHE A 46 -14.10 9.95 2.91
CA PHE A 46 -14.25 8.53 2.58
C PHE A 46 -14.75 7.69 3.77
N GLU A 47 -14.37 8.03 5.00
CA GLU A 47 -14.87 7.38 6.20
C GLU A 47 -16.34 7.65 6.48
N ARG A 48 -16.89 8.79 6.04
CA ARG A 48 -18.34 9.02 6.12
C ARG A 48 -19.08 8.11 5.15
N VAL A 49 -18.61 8.03 3.91
CA VAL A 49 -19.14 7.09 2.90
C VAL A 49 -19.03 5.64 3.37
N ALA A 50 -17.89 5.23 3.94
CA ALA A 50 -17.70 3.87 4.42
C ALA A 50 -18.57 3.53 5.64
N ARG A 51 -18.94 4.54 6.45
CA ARG A 51 -19.86 4.40 7.58
C ARG A 51 -21.32 4.31 7.15
N SER A 52 -21.73 5.09 6.15
CA SER A 52 -23.08 5.03 5.58
C SER A 52 -23.27 3.76 4.74
N GLU A 53 -22.30 3.45 3.88
CA GLU A 53 -22.36 2.42 2.85
C GLU A 53 -21.02 1.67 2.74
N ALA A 54 -20.79 0.71 3.63
CA ALA A 54 -19.52 -0.05 3.65
C ALA A 54 -19.22 -0.83 2.36
N THR A 55 -20.23 -1.14 1.55
CA THR A 55 -20.12 -1.83 0.25
C THR A 55 -20.13 -0.87 -0.94
N PHE A 56 -20.01 0.44 -0.70
CA PHE A 56 -20.00 1.45 -1.76
C PHE A 56 -18.92 1.14 -2.81
N VAL A 57 -19.35 1.04 -4.06
CA VAL A 57 -18.48 0.92 -5.23
C VAL A 57 -18.93 1.99 -6.22
N SER A 58 -18.06 2.95 -6.48
CA SER A 58 -18.40 4.04 -7.40
C SER A 58 -18.53 3.52 -8.83
N SER A 59 -19.66 3.82 -9.47
CA SER A 59 -19.87 3.67 -10.92
C SER A 59 -19.36 4.88 -11.70
N SER A 60 -19.02 5.97 -10.99
CA SER A 60 -18.50 7.21 -11.59
C SER A 60 -16.99 7.16 -11.84
N VAL A 61 -16.34 6.02 -11.61
CA VAL A 61 -14.91 5.81 -11.85
C VAL A 61 -14.70 4.46 -12.51
N SER A 62 -13.63 4.37 -13.29
CA SER A 62 -13.21 3.19 -14.04
C SER A 62 -11.68 3.09 -13.93
N PRO A 63 -11.10 1.92 -13.59
CA PRO A 63 -11.79 0.68 -13.21
C PRO A 63 -12.63 0.86 -11.92
N ARG A 64 -13.56 -0.07 -11.66
CA ARG A 64 -14.40 -0.04 -10.46
C ARG A 64 -13.50 -0.14 -9.22
N LYS A 65 -13.80 0.70 -8.22
CA LYS A 65 -13.06 0.76 -6.96
C LYS A 65 -14.05 0.80 -5.80
N SER A 66 -13.77 0.04 -4.75
CA SER A 66 -14.52 0.13 -3.50
C SER A 66 -14.18 1.42 -2.74
N ILE A 67 -15.04 1.84 -1.81
CA ILE A 67 -14.72 2.95 -0.92
C ILE A 67 -13.46 2.69 -0.08
N TRP A 68 -13.24 1.44 0.32
CA TRP A 68 -12.07 1.04 1.12
C TRP A 68 -10.75 1.24 0.37
N THR A 69 -10.76 1.19 -0.95
CA THR A 69 -9.61 1.55 -1.79
C THR A 69 -9.22 3.01 -1.61
N TYR A 70 -10.20 3.89 -1.49
CA TYR A 70 -9.95 5.32 -1.26
C TYR A 70 -9.55 5.62 0.19
N VAL A 71 -10.18 4.95 1.17
CA VAL A 71 -9.75 4.99 2.57
C VAL A 71 -8.28 4.56 2.70
N GLY A 72 -7.93 3.41 2.13
CA GLY A 72 -6.58 2.87 2.17
C GLY A 72 -5.57 3.78 1.47
N ARG A 73 -5.93 4.37 0.32
CA ARG A 73 -5.05 5.33 -0.39
C ARG A 73 -4.80 6.60 0.42
N ALA A 74 -5.82 7.14 1.08
CA ALA A 74 -5.66 8.30 1.95
C ALA A 74 -4.75 7.97 3.16
N GLN A 75 -4.90 6.80 3.76
CA GLN A 75 -4.01 6.32 4.82
C GLN A 75 -2.57 6.10 4.32
N TYR A 76 -2.41 5.47 3.15
CA TYR A 76 -1.12 5.26 2.49
C TYR A 76 -0.38 6.58 2.25
N ASN A 77 -1.06 7.56 1.66
CA ASN A 77 -0.50 8.89 1.37
C ASN A 77 -0.14 9.67 2.65
N SER A 78 -0.71 9.30 3.79
CA SER A 78 -0.41 9.89 5.10
C SER A 78 0.64 9.09 5.89
N GLY A 79 1.24 8.05 5.29
CA GLY A 79 2.22 7.18 5.95
C GLY A 79 1.62 6.18 6.97
N ARG A 80 0.28 6.11 7.08
CA ARG A 80 -0.44 5.17 7.96
C ARG A 80 -0.54 3.79 7.31
N TYR A 81 0.61 3.13 7.12
CA TYR A 81 0.71 1.89 6.34
C TYR A 81 0.00 0.70 6.98
N THR A 82 -0.06 0.64 8.31
CA THR A 82 -0.77 -0.44 9.02
C THR A 82 -2.27 -0.36 8.75
N GLU A 83 -2.86 0.82 8.89
CA GLU A 83 -4.26 1.06 8.62
C GLU A 83 -4.58 0.91 7.12
N ALA A 84 -3.69 1.42 6.25
CA ALA A 84 -3.83 1.30 4.81
C ALA A 84 -3.92 -0.16 4.37
N ARG A 85 -3.06 -1.02 4.93
CA ARG A 85 -3.10 -2.46 4.68
C ARG A 85 -4.47 -3.06 4.99
N SER A 86 -4.99 -2.80 6.19
CA SER A 86 -6.30 -3.31 6.60
C SER A 86 -7.43 -2.79 5.70
N ALA A 87 -7.37 -1.53 5.27
CA ALA A 87 -8.34 -0.98 4.33
C ALA A 87 -8.26 -1.65 2.95
N PHE A 88 -7.07 -1.92 2.41
CA PHE A 88 -6.93 -2.61 1.13
C PHE A 88 -7.35 -4.08 1.18
N GLU A 89 -7.03 -4.80 2.26
CA GLU A 89 -7.53 -6.16 2.48
C GLU A 89 -9.07 -6.16 2.52
N LYS A 90 -9.67 -5.18 3.19
CA LYS A 90 -11.12 -5.00 3.21
C LYS A 90 -11.68 -4.69 1.82
N ALA A 91 -11.03 -3.80 1.05
CA ALA A 91 -11.41 -3.51 -0.33
C ALA A 91 -11.48 -4.77 -1.19
N LEU A 92 -10.44 -5.61 -1.13
CA LEU A 92 -10.36 -6.86 -1.89
C LEU A 92 -11.35 -7.92 -1.42
N SER A 93 -11.80 -7.87 -0.16
CA SER A 93 -12.88 -8.74 0.32
C SER A 93 -14.26 -8.36 -0.26
N HIS A 94 -14.47 -7.08 -0.59
CA HIS A 94 -15.70 -6.59 -1.21
C HIS A 94 -15.65 -6.63 -2.75
N LEU A 95 -14.48 -6.43 -3.34
CA LEU A 95 -14.26 -6.37 -4.78
C LEU A 95 -12.90 -7.01 -5.12
N SER A 96 -12.90 -8.30 -5.47
CA SER A 96 -11.67 -9.05 -5.78
C SER A 96 -10.89 -8.49 -6.97
N GLU A 97 -11.60 -7.87 -7.92
CA GLU A 97 -11.05 -7.26 -9.13
C GLU A 97 -10.66 -5.78 -8.94
N ASP A 98 -10.59 -5.30 -7.69
CA ASP A 98 -10.05 -3.97 -7.41
C ASP A 98 -8.52 -3.98 -7.52
N TYR A 99 -8.04 -3.97 -8.76
CA TYR A 99 -6.60 -4.02 -9.03
C TYR A 99 -5.86 -2.79 -8.49
N VAL A 100 -6.54 -1.67 -8.25
CA VAL A 100 -5.93 -0.50 -7.61
C VAL A 100 -5.75 -0.76 -6.11
N ALA A 101 -6.73 -1.35 -5.42
CA ALA A 101 -6.53 -1.80 -4.04
C ALA A 101 -5.39 -2.81 -3.94
N ARG A 102 -5.33 -3.79 -4.86
CA ARG A 102 -4.24 -4.78 -4.89
C ARG A 102 -2.87 -4.13 -5.15
N LEU A 103 -2.80 -3.15 -6.04
CA LEU A 103 -1.59 -2.37 -6.32
C LEU A 103 -1.08 -1.71 -5.03
N TYR A 104 -1.93 -0.96 -4.36
CA TYR A 104 -1.54 -0.25 -3.15
C TYR A 104 -1.31 -1.18 -1.95
N LEU A 105 -1.96 -2.36 -1.89
CA LEU A 105 -1.61 -3.40 -0.91
C LEU A 105 -0.17 -3.87 -1.11
N GLY A 106 0.21 -4.17 -2.36
CA GLY A 106 1.59 -4.53 -2.72
C GLY A 106 2.59 -3.44 -2.33
N LEU A 107 2.29 -2.18 -2.66
CA LEU A 107 3.10 -1.02 -2.26
C LEU A 107 3.23 -0.90 -0.74
N THR A 108 2.14 -1.10 0.00
CA THR A 108 2.12 -1.04 1.46
C THR A 108 3.01 -2.10 2.09
N LEU A 109 3.01 -3.32 1.53
CA LEU A 109 3.90 -4.39 1.97
C LEU A 109 5.37 -4.07 1.70
N LEU A 110 5.69 -3.31 0.65
CA LEU A 110 7.08 -2.93 0.36
C LEU A 110 7.58 -1.75 1.20
N ARG A 111 6.68 -0.99 1.82
CA ARG A 111 7.07 0.08 2.74
C ARG A 111 7.59 -0.51 4.05
N PRO A 112 8.67 0.05 4.63
CA PRO A 112 9.16 -0.42 5.92
C PRO A 112 8.09 -0.25 6.98
N SER A 113 7.67 -1.34 7.62
CA SER A 113 6.83 -1.30 8.82
C SER A 113 7.67 -0.86 10.03
N GLY A 114 8.14 0.40 10.04
CA GLY A 114 8.92 0.97 11.15
C GLY A 114 10.37 0.47 11.29
N ALA A 115 11.26 1.39 11.64
CA ALA A 115 12.69 1.25 11.96
C ALA A 115 13.53 0.35 11.02
N ARG A 116 14.20 0.99 10.06
CA ARG A 116 15.35 0.44 9.34
C ARG A 116 16.36 -0.11 10.37
N ALA A 117 16.84 -1.34 10.18
CA ALA A 117 17.95 -1.88 10.95
C ALA A 117 19.10 -0.85 10.96
N PRO A 118 19.68 -0.51 12.13
CA PRO A 118 20.76 0.45 12.19
C PRO A 118 21.91 -0.05 11.32
N SER A 119 22.38 0.78 10.38
CA SER A 119 23.58 0.51 9.55
C SER A 119 24.89 0.49 10.35
N ASN A 120 24.81 0.41 11.70
CA ASN A 120 25.91 0.47 12.67
C ASN A 120 25.82 -0.69 13.68
N ALA A 121 25.27 -1.84 13.28
CA ALA A 121 25.15 -3.02 14.13
C ALA A 121 26.54 -3.60 14.49
N PHE A 122 26.68 -4.10 15.72
CA PHE A 122 27.96 -4.55 16.24
C PHE A 122 28.49 -5.79 15.50
N ASN A 123 29.74 -5.72 15.06
CA ASN A 123 30.50 -6.88 14.62
C ASN A 123 31.28 -7.53 15.78
N LEU A 124 31.79 -8.74 15.56
CA LEU A 124 32.48 -9.50 16.60
C LEU A 124 33.70 -8.74 17.16
N GLN A 125 34.48 -8.10 16.30
CA GLN A 125 35.69 -7.36 16.70
C GLN A 125 35.36 -6.18 17.60
N GLU A 126 34.29 -5.44 17.30
CA GLU A 126 33.86 -4.31 18.12
C GLU A 126 33.40 -4.74 19.51
N VAL A 127 32.67 -5.86 19.60
CA VAL A 127 32.24 -6.43 20.89
C VAL A 127 33.44 -6.94 21.67
N THR A 128 34.34 -7.70 21.04
CA THR A 128 35.57 -8.21 21.65
C THR A 128 36.47 -7.07 22.13
N TYR A 129 36.62 -6.01 21.33
CA TYR A 129 37.41 -4.83 21.69
C TYR A 129 36.81 -4.13 22.90
N ALA A 130 35.50 -3.85 22.90
CA ALA A 130 34.84 -3.18 24.02
C ALA A 130 35.05 -3.94 25.35
N LEU A 131 34.92 -5.27 25.33
CA LEU A 131 35.12 -6.09 26.53
C LEU A 131 36.58 -6.07 27.02
N ARG A 132 37.56 -6.13 26.09
CA ARG A 132 39.00 -6.04 26.44
C ARG A 132 39.40 -4.69 27.03
N GLU A 133 38.77 -3.61 26.56
CA GLU A 133 38.95 -2.26 27.10
C GLU A 133 38.21 -2.06 28.44
N GLY A 134 37.61 -3.10 29.00
CA GLY A 134 36.96 -3.07 30.31
C GLY A 134 35.54 -2.49 30.31
N VAL A 135 34.89 -2.39 29.14
CA VAL A 135 33.47 -2.02 29.09
C VAL A 135 32.63 -3.15 29.69
N GLU A 136 31.78 -2.80 30.67
CA GLU A 136 30.97 -3.80 31.35
C GLU A 136 30.05 -4.58 30.38
N PRO A 137 29.91 -5.92 30.54
CA PRO A 137 29.05 -6.75 29.70
C PRO A 137 27.60 -6.25 29.59
N LYS A 138 27.04 -5.69 30.67
CA LYS A 138 25.70 -5.08 30.66
C LYS A 138 25.61 -3.86 29.74
N ARG A 139 26.66 -3.04 29.68
CA ARG A 139 26.70 -1.86 28.79
C ARG A 139 26.81 -2.30 27.34
N VAL A 140 27.64 -3.31 27.06
CA VAL A 140 27.74 -3.93 25.73
C VAL A 140 26.38 -4.50 25.30
N ALA A 141 25.67 -5.21 26.17
CA ALA A 141 24.32 -5.72 25.92
C ALA A 141 23.31 -4.61 25.60
N ALA A 142 23.31 -3.50 26.36
CA ALA A 142 22.43 -2.37 26.10
C ALA A 142 22.68 -1.74 24.72
N LEU A 143 23.96 -1.52 24.38
CA LEU A 143 24.33 -0.97 23.07
C LEU A 143 23.98 -1.95 21.94
N ALA A 144 24.16 -3.26 22.16
CA ALA A 144 23.78 -4.30 21.20
C ALA A 144 22.26 -4.36 20.98
N ARG A 145 21.42 -4.10 21.99
CA ARG A 145 19.97 -3.97 21.80
C ARG A 145 19.60 -2.76 20.95
N GLU A 146 20.27 -1.63 21.16
CA GLU A 146 20.01 -0.40 20.40
C GLU A 146 20.44 -0.52 18.94
N ARG A 147 21.55 -1.22 18.67
CA ARG A 147 22.20 -1.23 17.36
C ARG A 147 22.02 -2.53 16.57
N GLY A 148 21.73 -3.63 17.25
CA GLY A 148 21.76 -4.97 16.68
C GLY A 148 23.16 -5.56 16.60
N VAL A 149 23.24 -6.81 16.12
CA VAL A 149 24.48 -7.60 16.01
C VAL A 149 24.51 -8.36 14.68
N VAL A 150 25.67 -8.36 14.00
CA VAL A 150 25.81 -8.94 12.64
C VAL A 150 26.59 -10.26 12.57
N PHE A 151 27.03 -10.81 13.70
CA PHE A 151 27.71 -12.11 13.77
C PHE A 151 26.85 -13.18 14.44
N ASP A 152 27.17 -14.45 14.16
CA ASP A 152 26.50 -15.60 14.76
C ASP A 152 27.30 -16.12 15.97
N LEU A 153 26.61 -16.53 17.03
CA LEU A 153 27.23 -17.16 18.20
C LEU A 153 27.45 -18.65 17.94
N THR A 154 28.61 -18.97 17.37
CA THR A 154 29.18 -20.33 17.32
C THR A 154 30.00 -20.61 18.58
N LYS A 155 30.30 -21.89 18.86
CA LYS A 155 31.17 -22.28 19.98
C LYS A 155 32.52 -21.54 19.97
N GLU A 156 33.06 -21.26 18.79
CA GLU A 156 34.30 -20.52 18.62
C GLU A 156 34.16 -19.05 19.03
N THR A 157 33.13 -18.37 18.50
CA THR A 157 32.87 -16.95 18.83
C THR A 157 32.47 -16.75 20.30
N GLU A 158 31.73 -17.70 20.90
CA GLU A 158 31.43 -17.69 22.32
C GLU A 158 32.71 -17.79 23.15
N GLY A 159 33.64 -18.69 22.78
CA GLY A 159 34.95 -18.79 23.42
C GLY A 159 35.78 -17.52 23.29
N GLN A 160 35.76 -16.86 22.12
CA GLN A 160 36.46 -15.59 21.91
C GLN A 160 35.90 -14.46 22.78
N LEU A 161 34.58 -14.38 22.91
CA LEU A 161 33.91 -13.39 23.75
C LEU A 161 34.13 -13.66 25.24
N GLN A 162 34.09 -14.92 25.68
CA GLN A 162 34.40 -15.31 27.06
C GLN A 162 35.83 -14.95 27.43
N ASN A 163 36.79 -15.26 26.55
CA ASN A 163 38.20 -14.88 26.73
C ASN A 163 38.41 -13.37 26.77
N ALA A 164 37.48 -12.59 26.20
CA ALA A 164 37.50 -11.13 26.24
C ALA A 164 36.79 -10.54 27.47
N GLY A 165 36.10 -11.36 28.30
CA GLY A 165 35.40 -10.91 29.50
C GLY A 165 33.86 -10.94 29.40
N ALA A 166 33.28 -11.56 28.37
CA ALA A 166 31.83 -11.77 28.30
C ALA A 166 31.35 -12.79 29.33
N ASP A 167 30.30 -12.44 30.08
CA ASP A 167 29.61 -13.35 30.97
C ASP A 167 28.49 -14.14 30.25
N ALA A 168 27.95 -15.15 30.93
CA ALA A 168 26.85 -15.96 30.39
C ALA A 168 25.59 -15.12 30.08
N SER A 169 25.38 -14.02 30.80
CA SER A 169 24.25 -13.12 30.60
C SER A 169 24.35 -12.39 29.26
N LEU A 170 25.53 -11.83 28.95
CA LEU A 170 25.79 -11.14 27.69
C LEU A 170 25.67 -12.10 26.50
N LEU A 171 26.23 -13.30 26.59
CA LEU A 171 26.15 -14.28 25.51
C LEU A 171 24.69 -14.66 25.18
N ASN A 172 23.88 -14.89 26.21
CA ASN A 172 22.46 -15.19 26.03
C ASN A 172 21.73 -14.00 25.39
N GLU A 173 22.03 -12.78 25.82
CA GLU A 173 21.43 -11.57 25.27
C GLU A 173 21.79 -11.36 23.78
N LEU A 174 23.06 -11.50 23.42
CA LEU A 174 23.50 -11.38 22.01
C LEU A 174 22.82 -12.44 21.13
N LYS A 175 22.58 -13.64 21.67
CA LYS A 175 21.87 -14.72 20.97
C LYS A 175 20.41 -14.38 20.72
N ILE A 176 19.75 -13.77 21.71
CA ILE A 176 18.37 -13.29 21.60
C ILE A 176 18.30 -12.20 20.52
N ILE A 177 19.14 -11.16 20.61
CA ILE A 177 19.19 -10.04 19.66
C ILE A 177 19.44 -10.53 18.23
N ARG A 178 20.38 -11.47 18.06
CA ARG A 178 20.67 -12.07 16.76
C ARG A 178 19.49 -12.88 16.22
N GLY A 179 18.82 -13.66 17.09
CA GLY A 179 17.62 -14.42 16.74
C GLY A 179 16.45 -13.52 16.33
N GLU A 180 16.26 -12.39 17.01
CA GLU A 180 15.26 -11.37 16.66
C GLU A 180 15.58 -10.69 15.33
N SER A 181 16.84 -10.28 15.13
CA SER A 181 17.31 -9.67 13.87
C SER A 181 17.13 -10.63 12.69
N ALA A 182 17.44 -11.92 12.86
CA ALA A 182 17.22 -12.94 11.83
C ALA A 182 15.73 -13.15 11.52
N LYS A 183 14.86 -13.15 12.55
CA LYS A 183 13.41 -13.22 12.36
C LYS A 183 12.87 -11.98 11.64
N GLN A 184 13.33 -10.79 12.01
CA GLN A 184 12.96 -9.53 11.35
C GLN A 184 13.42 -9.49 9.89
N ASN A 185 14.65 -9.91 9.60
CA ASN A 185 15.16 -9.98 8.24
C ASN A 185 14.35 -10.96 7.37
N LYS A 186 14.06 -12.15 7.89
CA LYS A 186 13.23 -13.16 7.20
C LYS A 186 11.78 -12.69 7.02
N ALA A 187 11.22 -12.01 8.02
CA ALA A 187 9.90 -11.40 7.92
C ALA A 187 9.87 -10.30 6.85
N GLY A 188 10.89 -9.44 6.81
CA GLY A 188 11.04 -8.41 5.79
C GLY A 188 11.21 -8.98 4.38
N GLU A 189 11.97 -10.07 4.22
CA GLU A 189 12.12 -10.77 2.94
C GLU A 189 10.83 -11.44 2.47
N ASN A 190 10.13 -12.12 3.38
CA ASN A 190 8.80 -12.69 3.11
C ASN A 190 7.79 -11.59 2.72
N GLN A 191 7.82 -10.47 3.45
CA GLN A 191 6.95 -9.33 3.18
C GLN A 191 7.26 -8.70 1.82
N ARG A 192 8.53 -8.55 1.45
CA ARG A 192 8.93 -8.10 0.10
C ARG A 192 8.50 -9.06 -0.99
N THR A 193 8.65 -10.36 -0.75
CA THR A 193 8.19 -11.39 -1.69
C THR A 193 6.68 -11.33 -1.89
N GLN A 194 5.92 -11.14 -0.81
CA GLN A 194 4.47 -10.96 -0.90
C GLN A 194 4.11 -9.66 -1.62
N GLY A 195 4.74 -8.54 -1.28
CA GLY A 195 4.52 -7.25 -1.93
C GLY A 195 4.76 -7.30 -3.44
N GLY A 196 5.84 -7.97 -3.87
CA GLY A 196 6.13 -8.20 -5.29
C GLY A 196 5.07 -9.06 -6.00
N LYS A 197 4.50 -10.08 -5.34
CA LYS A 197 3.41 -10.89 -5.89
C LYS A 197 2.14 -10.06 -6.07
N GLU A 198 1.74 -9.30 -5.06
CA GLU A 198 0.56 -8.42 -5.14
C GLU A 198 0.72 -7.37 -6.25
N LEU A 199 1.89 -6.73 -6.34
CA LEU A 199 2.18 -5.80 -7.44
C LEU A 199 2.09 -6.46 -8.81
N THR A 200 2.66 -7.66 -8.97
CA THR A 200 2.62 -8.40 -10.24
C THR A 200 1.17 -8.68 -10.65
N ALA A 201 0.37 -9.20 -9.73
CA ALA A 201 -1.05 -9.50 -9.99
C ALA A 201 -1.84 -8.23 -10.31
N ALA A 202 -1.64 -7.15 -9.56
CA ALA A 202 -2.30 -5.87 -9.77
C ALA A 202 -1.95 -5.25 -11.13
N LEU A 203 -0.66 -5.20 -11.48
CA LEU A 203 -0.18 -4.59 -12.72
C LEU A 203 -0.63 -5.39 -13.95
N ASN A 204 -0.65 -6.72 -13.88
CA ASN A 204 -1.21 -7.54 -14.96
C ASN A 204 -2.72 -7.31 -15.11
N GLY A 205 -3.49 -7.32 -14.02
CA GLY A 205 -4.93 -7.04 -14.07
C GLY A 205 -5.27 -5.64 -14.59
N LEU A 206 -4.51 -4.62 -14.19
CA LEU A 206 -4.65 -3.26 -14.72
C LEU A 206 -4.33 -3.18 -16.21
N ARG A 207 -3.29 -3.88 -16.68
CA ARG A 207 -2.96 -3.98 -18.11
C ARG A 207 -4.11 -4.61 -18.89
N GLU A 208 -4.59 -5.77 -18.46
CA GLU A 208 -5.68 -6.50 -19.10
C GLU A 208 -6.97 -5.67 -19.12
N TRP A 209 -7.29 -4.98 -18.02
CA TRP A 209 -8.42 -4.06 -17.95
C TRP A 209 -8.28 -2.88 -18.93
N LEU A 210 -7.09 -2.26 -19.03
CA LEU A 210 -6.83 -1.17 -19.97
C LEU A 210 -6.96 -1.65 -21.42
N ASP A 211 -6.36 -2.79 -21.75
CA ASP A 211 -6.40 -3.37 -23.10
C ASP A 211 -7.84 -3.68 -23.51
N TYR A 212 -8.63 -4.27 -22.60
CA TYR A 212 -10.06 -4.50 -22.83
C TYR A 212 -10.83 -3.19 -23.01
N THR A 213 -10.60 -2.21 -22.13
CA THR A 213 -11.33 -0.94 -22.14
C THR A 213 -11.08 -0.18 -23.45
N VAL A 214 -9.83 -0.10 -23.88
CA VAL A 214 -9.43 0.57 -25.13
C VAL A 214 -10.01 -0.14 -26.35
N ALA A 215 -10.01 -1.47 -26.37
CA ALA A 215 -10.46 -2.25 -27.52
C ALA A 215 -11.99 -2.36 -27.64
N TYR A 216 -12.72 -2.40 -26.53
CA TYR A 216 -14.12 -2.86 -26.53
C TYR A 216 -15.14 -1.88 -25.91
N THR A 217 -14.71 -0.69 -25.47
CA THR A 217 -15.65 0.30 -24.91
C THR A 217 -15.63 1.61 -25.70
N ALA A 218 -16.78 2.28 -25.79
CA ALA A 218 -16.89 3.57 -26.46
C ALA A 218 -15.99 4.65 -25.81
N GLN A 219 -15.80 4.58 -24.49
CA GLN A 219 -14.90 5.48 -23.76
C GLN A 219 -13.42 5.14 -23.97
N GLY A 220 -13.10 3.92 -24.41
CA GLY A 220 -11.75 3.40 -24.57
C GLY A 220 -10.83 4.27 -25.42
N ARG A 221 -11.37 4.93 -26.45
CA ARG A 221 -10.59 5.86 -27.31
C ARG A 221 -10.00 7.06 -26.55
N PHE A 222 -10.56 7.40 -25.40
CA PHE A 222 -10.11 8.52 -24.55
C PHE A 222 -9.18 8.07 -23.42
N TRP A 223 -8.99 6.75 -23.25
CA TRP A 223 -8.14 6.19 -22.21
C TRP A 223 -6.71 6.03 -22.69
N ASP A 224 -5.78 6.70 -22.02
CA ASP A 224 -4.33 6.58 -22.22
C ASP A 224 -3.91 6.62 -23.71
N PRO A 225 -4.34 7.62 -24.50
CA PRO A 225 -4.08 7.64 -25.95
C PRO A 225 -2.58 7.70 -26.26
N ALA A 226 -1.79 8.32 -25.38
CA ALA A 226 -0.33 8.39 -25.48
C ALA A 226 0.40 7.15 -24.93
N GLN A 227 -0.33 6.13 -24.47
CA GLN A 227 0.18 4.88 -23.92
C GLN A 227 1.10 5.06 -22.70
N LYS A 228 1.04 6.19 -22.01
CA LYS A 228 1.93 6.50 -20.88
C LYS A 228 1.69 5.53 -19.71
N ILE A 229 0.43 5.26 -19.39
CA ILE A 229 0.07 4.35 -18.29
C ILE A 229 0.49 2.92 -18.66
N ARG A 230 0.17 2.47 -19.89
CA ARG A 230 0.55 1.13 -20.37
C ARG A 230 2.06 0.91 -20.39
N ASN A 231 2.82 1.88 -20.91
CA ASN A 231 4.28 1.82 -20.93
C ASN A 231 4.87 1.77 -19.52
N GLN A 232 4.31 2.55 -18.59
CA GLN A 232 4.76 2.53 -17.20
C GLN A 232 4.44 1.21 -16.50
N ILE A 233 3.25 0.64 -16.71
CA ILE A 233 2.90 -0.70 -16.19
C ILE A 233 3.91 -1.73 -16.70
N GLN A 234 4.25 -1.69 -17.99
CA GLN A 234 5.24 -2.60 -18.57
C GLN A 234 6.63 -2.40 -17.94
N LEU A 235 7.04 -1.16 -17.67
CA LEU A 235 8.29 -0.87 -16.97
C LEU A 235 8.31 -1.48 -15.56
N CYS A 236 7.24 -1.27 -14.77
CA CYS A 236 7.12 -1.85 -13.43
C CYS A 236 7.22 -3.38 -13.46
N LEU A 237 6.55 -4.03 -14.41
CA LEU A 237 6.62 -5.49 -14.58
C LEU A 237 8.03 -5.96 -14.94
N LYS A 238 8.77 -5.22 -15.78
CA LYS A 238 10.18 -5.51 -16.08
C LYS A 238 11.07 -5.35 -14.85
N GLN A 239 10.85 -4.30 -14.04
CA GLN A 239 11.58 -4.08 -12.79
C GLN A 239 11.33 -5.20 -11.77
N LEU A 240 10.09 -5.66 -11.62
CA LEU A 240 9.73 -6.80 -10.76
C LEU A 240 10.43 -8.10 -11.18
N ALA A 241 10.68 -8.29 -12.48
CA ALA A 241 11.39 -9.45 -13.00
C ALA A 241 12.93 -9.33 -12.88
N ALA A 242 13.47 -8.13 -12.65
CA ALA A 242 14.91 -7.88 -12.58
C ALA A 242 15.56 -8.48 -11.33
N ARG A 243 16.83 -8.88 -11.45
CA ARG A 243 17.67 -9.41 -10.36
C ARG A 243 19.04 -8.70 -10.35
N PRO A 244 19.39 -7.94 -9.30
CA PRO A 244 18.56 -7.56 -8.15
C PRO A 244 17.44 -6.59 -8.54
N THR A 245 16.35 -6.59 -7.77
CA THR A 245 15.23 -5.67 -7.96
C THR A 245 15.53 -4.33 -7.29
N ASP A 246 15.45 -3.23 -8.04
CA ASP A 246 15.47 -1.88 -7.49
C ASP A 246 14.08 -1.53 -6.94
N TRP A 247 13.89 -1.76 -5.64
CA TRP A 247 12.60 -1.58 -4.98
C TRP A 247 12.18 -0.11 -4.90
N ASP A 248 13.11 0.82 -4.71
CA ASP A 248 12.78 2.24 -4.56
C ASP A 248 12.28 2.83 -5.89
N ALA A 249 12.97 2.50 -6.99
CA ALA A 249 12.52 2.89 -8.33
C ALA A 249 11.19 2.22 -8.69
N LEU A 250 11.02 0.94 -8.38
CA LEU A 250 9.78 0.20 -8.63
C LEU A 250 8.59 0.81 -7.85
N ILE A 251 8.77 1.10 -6.56
CA ILE A 251 7.72 1.70 -5.72
C ILE A 251 7.28 3.04 -6.32
N SER A 252 8.24 3.92 -6.64
CA SER A 252 7.95 5.24 -7.20
C SER A 252 7.19 5.14 -8.53
N ASN A 253 7.61 4.22 -9.39
CA ASN A 253 6.98 3.95 -10.68
C ASN A 253 5.56 3.38 -10.54
N ALA A 254 5.33 2.48 -9.59
CA ALA A 254 4.01 1.89 -9.33
C ALA A 254 3.06 2.88 -8.64
N GLU A 255 3.54 3.75 -7.75
CA GLU A 255 2.77 4.86 -7.19
C GLU A 255 2.31 5.82 -8.29
N TRP A 256 3.20 6.16 -9.23
CA TRP A 256 2.85 6.98 -10.39
C TRP A 256 1.73 6.35 -11.21
N VAL A 257 1.75 5.03 -11.45
CA VAL A 257 0.65 4.33 -12.15
C VAL A 257 -0.67 4.52 -11.40
N GLY A 258 -0.68 4.31 -10.09
CA GLY A 258 -1.87 4.48 -9.26
C GLY A 258 -2.41 5.91 -9.27
N TYR A 259 -1.53 6.91 -9.26
CA TYR A 259 -1.92 8.33 -9.35
C TYR A 259 -2.45 8.68 -10.73
N GLN A 260 -1.75 8.29 -11.80
CA GLN A 260 -2.17 8.59 -13.18
C GLN A 260 -3.49 7.93 -13.55
N LEU A 261 -3.79 6.73 -13.04
CA LEU A 261 -5.10 6.09 -13.24
C LEU A 261 -6.27 6.91 -12.67
N GLU A 262 -6.06 7.65 -11.58
CA GLU A 262 -7.09 8.54 -11.05
C GLU A 262 -7.28 9.78 -11.92
N GLU A 263 -6.19 10.42 -12.33
CA GLU A 263 -6.25 11.61 -13.19
C GLU A 263 -6.81 11.27 -14.57
N GLU A 264 -6.42 10.13 -15.12
CA GLU A 264 -6.85 9.68 -16.44
C GLU A 264 -8.34 9.40 -16.49
N ASN A 265 -8.92 8.92 -15.39
CA ASN A 265 -10.36 8.76 -15.30
C ASN A 265 -11.10 10.08 -15.56
N ASP A 266 -10.63 11.16 -14.93
CA ASP A 266 -11.23 12.48 -15.07
C ASP A 266 -10.91 13.09 -16.44
N ARG A 267 -9.72 12.84 -17.01
CA ARG A 267 -9.36 13.25 -18.39
C ARG A 267 -10.24 12.57 -19.44
N ALA A 268 -10.32 11.25 -19.42
CA ALA A 268 -11.07 10.46 -20.40
C ALA A 268 -12.56 10.86 -20.42
N ARG A 269 -13.14 11.12 -19.25
CA ARG A 269 -14.54 11.60 -19.12
C ARG A 269 -14.74 13.00 -19.68
N ARG A 270 -13.80 13.91 -19.44
CA ARG A 270 -13.86 15.26 -20.01
C ARG A 270 -13.76 15.22 -21.52
N ASP A 271 -12.81 14.46 -22.06
CA ASP A 271 -12.59 14.35 -23.50
C ASP A 271 -13.80 13.72 -24.20
N GLU A 272 -14.39 12.70 -23.59
CA GLU A 272 -15.64 12.11 -24.06
C GLU A 272 -16.79 13.11 -24.08
N PHE A 273 -16.96 13.87 -23.00
CA PHE A 273 -18.02 14.88 -22.91
C PHE A 273 -17.85 15.96 -23.98
N LEU A 274 -16.63 16.46 -24.18
CA LEU A 274 -16.32 17.47 -25.20
C LEU A 274 -16.57 16.96 -26.61
N GLU A 275 -16.24 15.69 -26.90
CA GLU A 275 -16.47 15.11 -28.22
C GLU A 275 -17.97 14.96 -28.51
N ARG A 276 -18.77 14.48 -27.55
CA ARG A 276 -20.24 14.42 -27.70
C ARG A 276 -20.85 15.81 -27.96
N GLN A 277 -20.34 16.85 -27.29
CA GLN A 277 -20.81 18.22 -27.55
C GLN A 277 -20.46 18.70 -28.96
N ARG A 278 -19.30 18.30 -29.51
CA ARG A 278 -18.92 18.62 -30.89
C ARG A 278 -19.82 17.89 -31.89
N GLU A 279 -20.09 16.62 -31.65
CA GLU A 279 -21.00 15.81 -32.48
C GLU A 279 -22.41 16.40 -32.52
N GLN A 280 -22.93 16.91 -31.39
CA GLN A 280 -24.25 17.57 -31.32
C GLN A 280 -24.32 18.93 -32.03
N ARG A 281 -23.18 19.57 -32.30
CA ARG A 281 -23.08 20.89 -32.95
C ARG A 281 -22.85 20.79 -34.47
N ARG A 282 -22.60 19.60 -35.00
CA ARG A 282 -22.43 19.33 -36.44
C ARG A 282 -23.75 18.88 -37.04
#